data_AF-A0A150P1S5-F1
#
_entry.id   AF-A0A150P1S5-F1
#
_cell.length_a   1.000
_cell.length_b   1.000
_cell.length_c   1.000
_cell.angle_alpha   90.00
_cell.angle_beta   90.00
_cell.angle_gamma   90.00
#
_symmetry.space_group_name_H-M   'P 1'
#
loop_
_entity.id
_entity.type
_entity.pdbx_description
1 polymer ?
#
loop_
_entity_poly.entity_id
_entity_poly.type
_entity_poly.pdbx_seq_one_letter_code
_entity_poly.pdbx_strand_id
1 'polypeptide(L)' 'MSVKGLVVHLRRDLDDHEVERMADALMMLKGVTKVTPVETRYEDDLNRQRVKWELLDKIRALLEDK' A
#
# COMPACT_ATOMS: atom_id res chain seq x y z
N MET A 1 -16.77 -15.88 -4.16
CA MET A 1 -16.10 -15.25 -2.99
C MET A 1 -15.09 -14.26 -3.54
N SER A 2 -15.28 -12.96 -3.35
CA SER A 2 -14.38 -11.94 -3.93
C SER A 2 -13.10 -11.89 -3.12
N VAL A 3 -11.97 -12.27 -3.70
CA VAL A 3 -10.65 -12.06 -3.12
C VAL A 3 -10.42 -10.54 -3.10
N LYS A 4 -10.46 -9.93 -1.92
CA LYS A 4 -10.08 -8.52 -1.75
C LYS A 4 -8.60 -8.50 -1.36
N GLY A 5 -7.74 -8.10 -2.28
CA GLY A 5 -6.32 -7.88 -1.96
C GLY A 5 -6.16 -6.68 -1.04
N LEU A 6 -5.22 -6.77 -0.09
CA LEU A 6 -4.82 -5.66 0.76
C LEU A 6 -3.43 -5.18 0.32
N VAL A 7 -3.28 -3.89 0.07
CA VAL A 7 -1.97 -3.27 -0.17
C VAL A 7 -1.48 -2.69 1.16
N VAL A 8 -0.29 -3.12 1.58
CA VAL A 8 0.33 -2.67 2.84
C VAL A 8 1.57 -1.84 2.49
N HIS A 9 1.69 -0.68 3.11
CA HIS A 9 2.87 0.17 3.00
C HIS A 9 3.74 0.03 4.23
N LEU A 10 5.03 -0.18 4.00
CA LEU A 10 6.02 -0.20 5.05
C LEU A 10 6.51 1.21 5.32
N ARG A 11 6.79 1.52 6.59
CA ARG A 11 7.22 2.86 7.02
C ARG A 11 8.66 3.19 6.67
N ARG A 12 9.47 2.17 6.43
CA ARG A 12 10.88 2.26 6.05
C ARG A 12 11.12 1.34 4.88
N ASP A 13 12.12 1.67 4.09
CA ASP A 13 12.65 0.75 3.09
C ASP A 13 13.24 -0.47 3.80
N LEU A 14 12.98 -1.64 3.22
CA LEU A 14 13.53 -2.91 3.66
C LEU A 14 14.58 -3.34 2.65
N ASP A 15 15.67 -3.93 3.14
CA ASP A 15 16.58 -4.67 2.26
C ASP A 15 15.94 -5.98 1.78
N ASP A 16 16.53 -6.61 0.75
CA ASP A 16 15.98 -7.82 0.13
C ASP A 16 15.74 -8.94 1.15
N HIS A 17 16.62 -9.08 2.15
CA HIS A 17 16.50 -10.11 3.18
C HIS A 17 15.37 -9.81 4.18
N GLU A 18 15.16 -8.54 4.53
CA GLU A 18 14.02 -8.08 5.31
C GLU A 18 12.70 -8.24 4.54
N VAL A 19 12.68 -7.99 3.23
CA VAL A 19 11.51 -8.19 2.38
C VAL A 19 11.09 -9.66 2.34
N GLU A 20 12.05 -10.57 2.15
CA GLU A 20 11.80 -12.02 2.17
C GLU A 20 11.19 -12.48 3.50
N ARG A 21 11.82 -12.08 4.63
CA ARG A 21 11.31 -12.44 5.97
C ARG A 21 9.91 -11.90 6.22
N MET A 22 9.61 -10.70 5.73
CA MET A 22 8.28 -10.11 5.86
C MET A 22 7.26 -10.86 5.01
N ALA A 23 7.61 -11.23 3.77
CA ALA A 23 6.75 -12.00 2.90
C ALA A 23 6.42 -13.37 3.50
N ASP A 24 7.42 -14.06 4.06
CA ASP A 24 7.24 -15.33 4.76
C ASP A 24 6.31 -15.19 5.96
N ALA A 25 6.53 -14.18 6.81
CA ALA A 25 5.69 -13.92 7.97
C ALA A 25 4.22 -13.66 7.58
N LEU A 26 3.99 -12.92 6.48
CA LEU A 26 2.65 -12.66 5.95
C LEU A 26 2.01 -13.93 5.37
N MET A 27 2.77 -14.79 4.70
CA MET A 27 2.28 -16.07 4.17
C MET A 27 1.88 -17.06 5.28
N MET A 28 2.41 -16.91 6.50
CA MET A 28 1.99 -17.71 7.66
C MET A 28 0.62 -17.30 8.23
N LEU A 29 0.07 -16.15 7.85
CA LEU A 29 -1.23 -15.69 8.32
C LEU A 29 -2.36 -16.50 7.65
N LYS A 30 -3.27 -17.02 8.46
CA LYS A 30 -4.40 -17.81 7.99
C LYS A 30 -5.25 -17.02 6.97
N GLY A 31 -5.39 -17.58 5.77
CA GLY A 31 -6.19 -16.99 4.70
C GLY A 31 -5.41 -16.13 3.71
N VAL A 32 -4.11 -15.91 3.93
CA VAL A 32 -3.22 -15.32 2.93
C VAL A 32 -2.83 -16.40 1.92
N THR A 33 -3.13 -16.17 0.64
CA THR A 33 -2.84 -17.13 -0.45
C THR A 33 -1.62 -16.73 -1.27
N LYS A 34 -1.30 -15.43 -1.29
CA LYS A 34 -0.17 -14.88 -2.05
C LYS A 34 0.25 -13.54 -1.44
N VAL A 35 1.56 -13.34 -1.34
CA VAL A 35 2.19 -12.05 -1.07
C VAL A 35 3.06 -11.71 -2.28
N THR A 36 3.08 -10.45 -2.69
CA THR A 36 3.92 -10.00 -3.80
C THR A 36 4.58 -8.69 -3.38
N PRO A 37 5.91 -8.66 -3.22
CA PRO A 37 6.60 -7.43 -2.95
C PRO A 37 6.46 -6.53 -4.18
N VAL A 38 6.26 -5.25 -3.94
CA VAL A 38 6.22 -4.23 -4.98
C VAL A 38 7.27 -3.20 -4.60
N GLU A 39 8.34 -3.15 -5.38
CA GLU A 39 9.31 -2.06 -5.29
C GLU A 39 8.66 -0.80 -5.85
N THR A 40 8.58 0.23 -5.02
CA THR A 40 8.16 1.57 -5.46
C THR A 40 9.40 2.41 -5.61
N ARG A 41 9.55 3.06 -6.77
CA ARG A 41 10.61 4.04 -6.97
C ARG A 41 10.22 5.37 -6.33
N TYR A 42 11.20 6.26 -6.18
CA TYR A 42 10.97 7.63 -5.68
C TYR A 42 9.84 8.37 -6.42
N GLU A 43 9.76 8.17 -7.74
CA GLU A 43 8.69 8.75 -8.58
C GLU A 43 7.30 8.24 -8.21
N ASP A 44 7.18 6.97 -7.80
CA ASP A 44 5.93 6.37 -7.37
C ASP A 44 5.47 6.93 -6.03
N ASP A 45 6.40 7.24 -5.12
CA ASP A 45 6.06 7.89 -3.85
C ASP A 45 5.54 9.32 -4.08
N LEU A 46 6.22 10.11 -4.91
CA LEU A 46 5.76 11.45 -5.28
C LEU A 46 4.37 11.41 -5.93
N ASN A 47 4.15 10.48 -6.85
CA ASN A 47 2.85 10.33 -7.49
C ASN A 47 1.76 9.91 -6.49
N ARG A 48 2.08 9.01 -5.55
CA ARG A 48 1.17 8.58 -4.49
C ARG A 48 0.80 9.73 -3.55
N GLN A 49 1.78 10.56 -3.17
CA GLN A 49 1.53 11.76 -2.38
C GLN A 49 0.61 12.74 -3.12
N ARG A 50 0.89 13.01 -4.41
CA ARG A 50 0.03 13.87 -5.24
C ARG A 50 -1.41 13.36 -5.31
N VAL A 51 -1.60 12.07 -5.61
CA VAL A 51 -2.94 11.45 -5.70
C VAL A 51 -3.65 11.49 -4.36
N LYS A 52 -2.94 11.29 -3.24
CA LYS A 52 -3.49 11.44 -1.89
C LYS A 52 -4.01 12.86 -1.66
N TRP A 53 -3.23 13.88 -2.02
CA TRP A 53 -3.65 15.28 -1.90
C TRP A 53 -4.89 15.58 -2.75
N GLU A 54 -4.92 15.14 -4.01
CA GLU A 54 -6.07 15.33 -4.90
C GLU A 54 -7.34 14.64 -4.37
N LEU A 55 -7.21 13.44 -3.79
CA LEU A 55 -8.33 12.74 -3.18
C LEU A 55 -8.86 13.45 -1.93
N LEU A 56 -7.97 13.93 -1.07
CA LEU A 56 -8.35 14.70 0.12
C LEU A 56 -9.04 16.01 -0.25
N ASP A 57 -8.57 16.68 -1.29
CA ASP A 57 -9.18 17.90 -1.79
C ASP A 57 -10.59 17.65 -2.35
N LYS A 58 -10.77 16.58 -3.13
CA LYS A 58 -12.10 16.16 -3.62
C LYS A 58 -13.05 15.78 -2.48
N ILE A 59 -12.56 15.07 -1.48
CA ILE A 59 -13.36 14.72 -0.29
C ILE A 59 -13.76 16.00 0.46
N ARG A 60 -12.83 16.94 0.63
CA ARG A 60 -13.09 18.22 1.26
C ARG A 60 -14.16 19.01 0.49
N ALA A 61 -14.03 19.13 -0.83
CA ALA A 61 -15.03 19.79 -1.66
C ALA A 61 -16.42 19.16 -1.51
N LEU A 62 -16.52 17.83 -1.49
CA LEU A 62 -17.78 17.12 -1.25
C LEU A 62 -18.35 17.33 0.16
N LEU A 63 -17.50 17.64 1.14
CA LEU A 63 -17.92 17.94 2.52
C LEU A 63 -18.32 19.41 2.71
N GLU A 64 -17.74 20.33 1.92
CA GLU A 64 -18.06 21.76 1.93
C GLU A 64 -19.32 22.10 1.10
N ASP A 65 -19.70 21.25 0.14
CA ASP A 65 -20.91 21.41 -0.69
C ASP A 65 -22.22 20.97 0.04
N LYS A 66 -22.27 21.18 1.36
CA LYS A 66 -23.41 20.89 2.25
C LYS A 66 -23.87 22.12 3.03
#